data_AF-A0A9W8QYZ5-F1
#
_entry.id   AF-A0A9W8QYZ5-F1
#
_cell.length_a   1.000
_cell.length_b   1.000
_cell.length_c   1.000
_cell.angle_alpha   90.00
_cell.angle_beta   90.00
_cell.angle_gamma   90.00
#
_symmetry.space_group_name_H-M   'P 1'
#
loop_
_entity.id
_entity.type
_entity.pdbx_description
1 polymer ?
#
loop_
_entity_poly.entity_id
_entity_poly.type
_entity_poly.pdbx_seq_one_letter_code
_entity_poly.pdbx_strand_id
1 'polypeptide(L)'
;MGHDRIWGADGEVAELVFQHGIQGFVRPLFSEPGYRRPRMSVFQILSGKFYLYKEPHKTLFEITSHTDLESIISTIDDENKGLRDLETKPV
;
A
#
# COMPACT_ATOMS: atom_id res chain seq x y z
N MET A 1 17.17 -3.47 -8.11
CA MET A 1 17.13 -4.86 -7.58
C MET A 1 16.48 -4.96 -6.20
N GLY A 2 15.46 -4.14 -5.87
CA GLY A 2 14.76 -4.19 -4.57
C GLY A 2 13.26 -4.44 -4.67
N HIS A 3 12.73 -4.61 -5.89
CA HIS A 3 11.31 -4.78 -6.12
C HIS A 3 10.84 -6.15 -5.57
N ASP A 4 11.55 -7.23 -5.92
CA ASP A 4 11.17 -8.58 -5.49
C ASP A 4 11.38 -8.83 -3.99
N ARG A 5 12.40 -8.21 -3.37
CA ARG A 5 12.62 -8.34 -1.92
C ARG A 5 11.48 -7.71 -1.10
N ILE A 6 10.82 -6.68 -1.63
CA ILE A 6 9.72 -6.00 -0.94
C ILE A 6 8.36 -6.58 -1.37
N TRP A 7 8.16 -6.79 -2.67
CA TRP A 7 6.86 -7.09 -3.27
C TRP A 7 6.71 -8.50 -3.83
N GLY A 8 7.79 -9.29 -3.86
CA GLY A 8 7.74 -10.68 -4.29
C GLY A 8 6.87 -11.54 -3.38
N ALA A 9 6.60 -12.78 -3.79
CA ALA A 9 5.77 -13.71 -3.04
C ALA A 9 6.31 -14.00 -1.63
N ASP A 10 7.63 -14.05 -1.49
CA ASP A 10 8.35 -14.17 -0.21
C ASP A 10 8.97 -12.83 0.22
N GLY A 11 8.44 -11.73 -0.30
CA GLY A 11 8.90 -10.37 -0.01
C GLY A 11 8.40 -9.87 1.34
N GLU A 12 9.01 -8.78 1.80
CA GLU A 12 8.73 -8.15 3.08
C GLU A 12 7.24 -7.81 3.29
N VAL A 13 6.57 -7.29 2.26
CA VAL A 13 5.14 -6.94 2.37
C VAL A 13 4.27 -8.19 2.44
N ALA A 14 4.63 -9.25 1.69
CA ALA A 14 3.90 -10.51 1.74
C ALA A 14 4.02 -11.19 3.11
N GLU A 15 5.21 -11.19 3.69
CA GLU A 15 5.43 -11.69 5.05
C GLU A 15 4.62 -10.90 6.09
N LEU A 16 4.63 -9.57 6.00
CA LEU A 16 3.92 -8.71 6.94
C LEU A 16 2.39 -8.91 6.84
N VAL A 17 1.85 -8.94 5.63
CA VAL A 17 0.42 -9.23 5.37
C VAL A 17 0.03 -10.59 5.97
N PHE A 18 0.89 -11.61 5.79
CA PHE A 18 0.67 -12.94 6.37
C PHE A 18 0.71 -12.94 7.90
N GLN A 19 1.65 -12.20 8.52
CA GLN A 19 1.73 -12.05 9.98
C GLN A 19 0.46 -11.41 10.58
N HIS A 20 -0.21 -10.54 9.82
CA HIS A 20 -1.52 -9.97 10.19
C HIS A 20 -2.71 -10.89 9.87
N GLY A 21 -2.48 -12.15 9.46
CA GLY A 21 -3.53 -13.12 9.15
C GLY A 21 -4.27 -12.86 7.84
N ILE A 22 -3.75 -11.96 6.99
CA ILE A 22 -4.33 -11.66 5.69
C ILE A 22 -3.73 -12.64 4.68
N GLN A 23 -4.60 -13.36 3.96
CA GLN A 23 -4.19 -14.32 2.94
C GLN A 23 -4.38 -13.73 1.54
N GLY A 24 -3.39 -13.95 0.68
CA GLY A 24 -3.48 -13.66 -0.75
C GLY A 24 -2.20 -13.09 -1.34
N PHE A 25 -2.17 -12.99 -2.67
CA PHE A 25 -1.04 -12.41 -3.37
C PHE A 25 -1.05 -10.89 -3.27
N VAL A 26 0.12 -10.33 -2.93
CA VAL A 26 0.38 -8.90 -2.91
C VAL A 26 0.60 -8.40 -4.34
N ARG A 27 -0.19 -7.42 -4.76
CA ARG A 27 -0.03 -6.74 -6.04
C ARG A 27 0.33 -5.27 -5.78
N PRO A 28 1.61 -4.85 -5.95
CA PRO A 28 1.97 -3.45 -5.88
C PRO A 28 1.26 -2.66 -6.99
N LEU A 29 0.79 -1.46 -6.66
CA LEU A 29 0.06 -0.59 -7.59
C LEU A 29 0.79 0.74 -7.80
N PHE A 30 1.13 1.42 -6.71
CA PHE A 30 1.74 2.75 -6.76
C PHE A 30 2.77 2.91 -5.63
N SER A 31 3.82 3.69 -5.87
CA SER A 31 4.78 4.09 -4.83
C SER A 31 5.20 5.55 -5.01
N GLU A 32 5.13 6.32 -3.93
CA GLU A 32 5.72 7.65 -3.88
C GLU A 32 7.21 7.57 -3.53
N PRO A 33 8.10 8.33 -4.19
CA PRO A 33 9.51 8.38 -3.83
C PRO A 33 9.74 8.98 -2.43
N GLY A 34 10.36 8.20 -1.54
CA GLY A 34 10.62 8.59 -0.14
C GLY A 34 11.83 9.51 0.08
N TYR A 35 11.92 10.64 -0.60
CA TYR A 35 13.13 11.48 -0.57
C TYR A 35 13.33 12.24 0.75
N ARG A 36 12.29 12.92 1.25
CA ARG A 36 12.31 13.67 2.53
C ARG A 36 11.26 13.17 3.52
N ARG A 37 10.53 12.12 3.15
CA ARG A 37 9.32 11.63 3.80
C ARG A 37 9.31 10.10 3.74
N PRO A 38 8.58 9.43 4.65
CA PRO A 38 8.33 8.01 4.54
C PRO A 38 7.85 7.65 3.14
N ARG A 39 8.47 6.63 2.53
CA ARG A 39 7.99 6.10 1.25
C ARG A 39 6.67 5.41 1.50
N MET A 40 5.66 5.83 0.76
CA MET A 40 4.31 5.27 0.84
C MET A 40 4.03 4.50 -0.43
N SER A 41 3.50 3.29 -0.28
CA SER A 41 3.13 2.46 -1.42
C SER A 41 1.74 1.89 -1.24
N VAL A 42 0.96 1.90 -2.33
CA VAL A 42 -0.37 1.29 -2.40
C VAL A 42 -0.23 -0.08 -3.04
N PHE A 43 -0.88 -1.07 -2.46
CA PHE A 43 -0.98 -2.41 -3.00
C PHE A 43 -2.38 -2.98 -2.77
N GLN A 44 -2.69 -4.01 -3.54
CA GLN A 44 -3.94 -4.75 -3.42
C GLN A 44 -3.66 -6.20 -3.05
N ILE A 45 -4.53 -6.78 -2.22
CA ILE A 45 -4.61 -8.23 -2.02
C ILE A 45 -5.69 -8.77 -2.96
N LEU A 46 -5.51 -9.96 -3.54
CA LEU A 46 -6.49 -10.58 -4.46
C LEU A 46 -7.92 -10.72 -3.90
N SER A 47 -8.12 -10.54 -2.59
CA SER A 47 -9.44 -10.39 -1.98
C SER A 47 -10.18 -9.11 -2.40
N GLY A 48 -9.52 -8.19 -3.10
CA GLY A 48 -10.06 -6.93 -3.61
C GLY A 48 -9.72 -5.70 -2.76
N LYS A 49 -9.21 -5.90 -1.52
CA LYS A 49 -8.90 -4.81 -0.59
C LYS A 49 -7.58 -4.11 -0.90
N PHE A 50 -7.55 -2.80 -0.64
CA PHE A 50 -6.39 -1.93 -0.84
C PHE A 50 -5.74 -1.57 0.48
N TYR A 51 -4.41 -1.48 0.44
CA TYR A 51 -3.58 -1.24 1.61
C TYR A 51 -2.47 -0.24 1.29
N LEU A 52 -1.99 0.40 2.35
CA LEU A 52 -0.91 1.36 2.32
C LEU A 52 0.25 0.84 3.18
N TYR A 53 1.41 0.70 2.55
CA TYR A 53 2.67 0.31 3.17
C TYR A 53 3.55 1.56 3.36
N LYS A 54 4.03 1.79 4.59
CA LYS A 54 4.89 2.95 4.92
C LYS A 54 6.30 2.50 5.34
N GLU A 55 7.30 2.86 4.55
CA GLU A 55 8.72 2.73 4.87
C GLU A 55 9.26 4.03 5.51
N PRO A 56 10.20 3.99 6.47
CA PRO A 56 10.98 2.83 6.90
C PRO A 56 10.35 2.03 8.04
N HIS A 57 9.20 2.46 8.57
CA HIS A 57 8.60 1.86 9.77
C HIS A 57 7.95 0.50 9.53
N LYS A 58 7.83 0.06 8.27
CA LYS A 58 7.22 -1.20 7.87
C LYS A 58 5.82 -1.39 8.44
N THR A 59 4.99 -0.34 8.33
CA THR A 59 3.62 -0.36 8.85
C THR A 59 2.60 -0.53 7.74
N LEU A 60 1.55 -1.28 8.05
CA LEU A 60 0.41 -1.52 7.16
C LEU A 60 -0.83 -0.78 7.65
N PHE A 61 -1.54 -0.23 6.68
CA PHE A 61 -2.85 0.37 6.89
C PHE A 61 -3.82 -0.13 5.83
N GLU A 62 -5.06 -0.44 6.21
CA GLU A 62 -6.16 -0.70 5.28
C GLU A 62 -6.73 0.64 4.80
N ILE A 63 -6.92 0.80 3.49
CA ILE A 63 -7.58 1.98 2.91
C ILE A 63 -9.09 1.79 3.09
N THR A 64 -9.73 2.74 3.77
CA THR A 64 -11.17 2.68 4.10
C THR A 64 -12.00 3.70 3.33
N SER A 65 -11.36 4.73 2.79
CA SER A 65 -12.03 5.80 2.01
C SER A 65 -12.59 5.32 0.67
N HIS A 66 -12.02 4.27 0.10
CA HIS A 66 -12.32 3.83 -1.27
C HIS A 66 -12.32 2.30 -1.36
N THR A 67 -13.15 1.77 -2.24
CA THR A 67 -13.30 0.32 -2.48
C THR A 67 -12.83 -0.11 -3.87
N ASP A 68 -12.41 0.84 -4.70
CA ASP A 68 -11.96 0.61 -6.07
C ASP A 68 -10.68 1.40 -6.39
N LEU A 69 -9.96 0.94 -7.42
CA LEU A 69 -8.66 1.50 -7.79
C LEU A 69 -8.80 2.88 -8.46
N GLU A 70 -9.87 3.12 -9.21
CA GLU A 70 -10.06 4.35 -9.97
C GLU A 70 -10.22 5.55 -9.02
N SER A 71 -11.03 5.40 -7.97
CA SER A 71 -11.21 6.44 -6.96
C SER A 71 -9.93 6.71 -6.15
N ILE A 72 -9.13 5.67 -5.87
CA ILE A 72 -7.82 5.82 -5.22
C ILE A 72 -6.88 6.62 -6.12
N ILE A 73 -6.77 6.26 -7.40
CA ILE A 73 -5.94 6.98 -8.37
C ILE A 73 -6.41 8.43 -8.50
N SER A 74 -7.72 8.66 -8.63
CA SER A 74 -8.28 10.01 -8.71
C SER A 74 -7.96 10.87 -7.49
N THR A 75 -7.81 10.28 -6.30
CA THR A 75 -7.40 11.00 -5.08
C THR A 75 -5.90 11.28 -5.08
N ILE A 76 -5.08 10.33 -5.56
CA ILE A 76 -3.62 10.46 -5.60
C ILE A 76 -3.17 11.48 -6.65
N ASP A 77 -3.85 11.52 -7.81
CA ASP A 77 -3.52 12.39 -8.93
C ASP A 77 -4.14 13.79 -8.84
N ASP A 78 -5.02 14.05 -7.86
CA ASP A 78 -5.61 15.37 -7.61
C ASP A 78 -4.51 16.35 -7.14
N GLU A 79 -4.38 17.48 -7.83
CA GLU A 79 -3.35 18.50 -7.58
C GLU A 79 -3.36 19.06 -6.15
N ASN A 80 -4.48 18.98 -5.45
CA ASN A 80 -4.65 19.46 -4.08
C ASN A 80 -4.64 18.35 -3.03
N LYS A 81 -4.57 17.09 -3.45
CA LYS A 81 -4.56 15.93 -2.56
C LYS A 81 -3.34 15.05 -2.85
N GLY A 82 -3.31 13.88 -2.23
CA GLY A 82 -2.39 12.81 -2.55
C GLY A 82 -2.64 11.59 -1.68
N LEU A 83 -1.62 10.73 -1.58
CA LEU A 83 -1.67 9.51 -0.77
C LEU A 83 -2.07 9.70 0.69
N ARG A 84 -1.85 10.89 1.25
CA ARG A 84 -2.13 11.20 2.67
C ARG A 84 -3.60 11.51 2.93
N ASP A 85 -4.33 11.86 1.89
CA ASP A 85 -5.75 12.18 1.94
C ASP A 85 -6.62 10.93 1.85
N LEU A 86 -6.00 9.76 1.63
CA LEU A 86 -6.67 8.47 1.78
C LEU A 86 -6.95 8.21 3.27
N GLU A 87 -8.23 8.08 3.61
CA GLU A 87 -8.59 7.56 4.94
C GLU A 87 -8.12 6.12 5.07
N THR A 88 -7.44 5.85 6.18
CA THR A 88 -6.83 4.56 6.46
C THR A 88 -6.97 4.21 7.94
N LYS A 89 -6.91 2.92 8.25
CA LYS A 89 -6.81 2.41 9.63
C LYS A 89 -5.64 1.44 9.76
N PRO A 90 -4.96 1.37 10.92
CA PRO A 90 -3.94 0.34 11.16
C PRO A 90 -4.53 -1.06 10.97
N VAL A 91 -3.72 -1.97 10.40
CA VAL A 91 -4.02 -3.40 10.30
C VAL A 91 -3.65 -4.12 11.59
#